data_AF-A0A081FWQ8-F1
#
_entry.id   AF-A0A081FWQ8-F1
#
_cell.length_a   1.000
_cell.length_b   1.000
_cell.length_c   1.000
_cell.angle_alpha   90.00
_cell.angle_beta   90.00
_cell.angle_gamma   90.00
#
_symmetry.space_group_name_H-M   'P 1'
#
loop_
_entity.id
_entity.type
_entity.pdbx_description
1 polymer ?
#
loop_
_entity_poly.entity_id
_entity_poly.type
_entity_poly.pdbx_seq_one_letter_code
_entity_poly.pdbx_strand_id
1 'polypeptide(L)'
;MGTIRTIRTIISGLSLVLLPFTARAEWTVNLSPGVTEVSRSVYDLHMTIFWICVAIGCVVFGVMFWSIFHHRKSKGAKAHHFHEHTLVEIAWTLVPLGILVAMAVPATATLVKMYDPSEADLDIQITGYQWKWRYTYLDKDLDFFSNLATPREQIGNEEAKGDNYLLEVDRHLVLPTDTKIRLLLTANDVIHSWWVPALAVKKDAIPGFINEAWTRIDEPGIYRGQCAELCGQDHGFMPIVVEAVPPEQFQQWLAQVKAEKQAEAAAAEKSWTLDELMTQGEQVYLRACAACHQPTGTGVPPAFPALKGSPVALGDVGAHIDIVLNGRPGTAMQAFRDQLSATELAAVITYERNAWGNSTGEAVAPSQITRILEGNAETAGEGAQ
;
A
#
# COMPACT_ATOMS: atom_id res chain seq x y z
N MET A 1 33.20 -8.37 59.21
CA MET A 1 31.75 -8.06 59.04
C MET A 1 31.44 -7.16 57.83
N GLY A 2 32.29 -6.19 57.45
CA GLY A 2 32.02 -5.30 56.30
C GLY A 2 32.03 -5.98 54.92
N THR A 3 32.95 -6.92 54.68
CA THR A 3 33.17 -7.57 53.38
C THR A 3 31.99 -8.44 52.93
N ILE A 4 31.32 -9.12 53.87
CA ILE A 4 30.15 -9.97 53.60
C ILE A 4 28.93 -9.12 53.23
N ARG A 5 28.84 -7.89 53.77
CA ARG A 5 27.73 -6.97 53.50
C ARG A 5 27.85 -6.39 52.09
N THR A 6 29.07 -6.05 51.64
CA THR A 6 29.33 -5.53 50.29
C THR A 6 29.07 -6.59 49.21
N ILE A 7 29.47 -7.85 49.44
CA ILE A 7 29.21 -8.95 48.50
C ILE A 7 27.70 -9.22 48.38
N ARG A 8 26.94 -9.18 49.48
CA ARG A 8 25.48 -9.28 49.44
C ARG A 8 24.83 -8.14 48.67
N THR A 9 25.29 -6.90 48.83
CA THR A 9 24.74 -5.75 48.08
C THR A 9 25.03 -5.84 46.58
N ILE A 10 26.22 -6.33 46.20
CA ILE A 10 26.58 -6.53 44.78
C ILE A 10 25.75 -7.67 44.17
N ILE A 11 25.58 -8.79 44.87
CA ILE A 11 24.77 -9.93 44.40
C ILE A 11 23.29 -9.55 44.30
N SER A 12 22.75 -8.81 45.27
CA SER A 12 21.37 -8.31 45.22
C SER A 12 21.17 -7.27 44.10
N GLY A 13 22.15 -6.39 43.86
CA GLY A 13 22.12 -5.45 42.75
C GLY A 13 22.18 -6.14 41.38
N LEU A 14 23.03 -7.16 41.23
CA LEU A 14 23.13 -7.95 40.00
C LEU A 14 21.85 -8.76 39.72
N SER A 15 21.22 -9.27 40.79
CA SER A 15 19.94 -9.99 40.70
C SER A 15 18.80 -9.08 40.25
N LEU A 16 18.79 -7.81 40.68
CA LEU A 16 17.81 -6.82 40.22
C LEU A 16 18.04 -6.35 38.77
N VAL A 17 19.28 -6.38 38.27
CA VAL A 17 19.60 -6.04 36.86
C VAL A 17 19.27 -7.19 35.89
N LEU A 18 19.24 -8.44 36.37
CA LEU A 18 18.91 -9.62 35.57
C LEU A 18 17.42 -9.99 35.55
N LEU A 19 16.63 -9.46 36.50
CA LEU A 19 15.17 -9.68 36.58
C LEU A 19 14.32 -9.08 35.43
N PRO A 20 14.71 -8.03 34.67
CA PRO A 20 13.88 -7.56 33.56
C PRO A 20 13.91 -8.47 32.31
N PHE A 21 14.79 -9.47 32.22
CA PHE A 21 14.86 -10.34 31.03
C PHE A 21 13.69 -11.32 30.88
N THR A 22 12.88 -11.55 31.93
CA THR A 22 11.70 -12.43 31.85
C THR A 22 10.43 -11.71 31.44
N ALA A 23 10.44 -10.38 31.36
CA ALA A 23 9.37 -9.63 30.71
C ALA A 23 9.63 -9.63 29.20
N ARG A 24 9.28 -10.73 28.53
CA ARG A 24 9.10 -10.76 27.07
C ARG A 24 7.83 -9.98 26.72
N ALA A 25 7.82 -8.68 27.01
CA ALA A 25 6.97 -7.78 26.26
C ALA A 25 7.46 -7.89 24.80
N GLU A 26 6.56 -8.22 23.90
CA GLU A 26 6.84 -8.18 22.47
C GLU A 26 7.29 -6.75 22.16
N TRP A 27 8.59 -6.56 21.94
CA TRP A 27 9.15 -5.25 21.64
C TRP A 27 8.63 -4.86 20.26
N THR A 28 7.55 -4.06 20.20
CA THR A 28 6.92 -3.56 18.96
C THR A 28 7.81 -2.58 18.17
N VAL A 29 9.09 -2.49 18.51
CA VAL A 29 10.10 -1.65 17.84
C VAL A 29 11.00 -2.44 16.90
N ASN A 30 10.86 -3.77 16.87
CA ASN A 30 11.56 -4.61 15.90
C ASN A 30 10.69 -4.81 14.64
N LEU A 31 11.33 -5.28 13.57
CA LEU A 31 10.60 -5.82 12.43
C LEU A 31 9.71 -6.98 12.91
N SER A 32 8.46 -7.03 12.44
CA SER A 32 7.59 -8.18 12.72
C SER A 32 8.04 -9.40 11.90
N PRO A 33 8.02 -10.62 12.46
CA PRO A 33 8.17 -11.83 11.66
C PRO A 33 7.08 -11.86 10.57
N GLY A 34 7.47 -12.17 9.34
CA GLY A 34 6.51 -12.31 8.25
C GLY A 34 5.95 -13.73 8.12
N VAL A 35 5.00 -13.88 7.18
CA VAL A 35 4.15 -15.07 7.00
C VAL A 35 4.53 -15.89 5.77
N THR A 36 5.60 -15.50 5.07
CA THR A 36 6.12 -16.18 3.88
C THR A 36 7.54 -16.69 4.14
N GLU A 37 7.98 -17.69 3.38
CA GLU A 37 9.35 -18.20 3.49
C GLU A 37 10.42 -17.10 3.27
N VAL A 38 10.21 -16.23 2.29
CA VAL A 38 11.10 -15.09 2.00
C VAL A 38 11.13 -14.13 3.19
N SER A 39 9.97 -13.80 3.75
CA SER A 39 9.89 -12.87 4.88
C SER A 39 10.58 -13.39 6.14
N ARG A 40 10.48 -14.70 6.42
CA ARG A 40 11.22 -15.36 7.51
C ARG A 40 12.73 -15.29 7.28
N SER A 41 13.19 -15.54 6.05
CA SER A 41 14.61 -15.43 5.67
C SER A 41 15.15 -14.00 5.84
N VAL A 42 14.36 -12.99 5.45
CA VAL A 42 14.70 -11.57 5.63
C VAL A 42 14.77 -11.21 7.11
N TYR A 43 13.83 -11.67 7.93
CA TYR A 43 13.84 -11.46 9.37
C TYR A 43 15.08 -12.08 10.05
N ASP A 44 15.40 -13.33 9.71
CA ASP A 44 16.56 -14.04 10.29
C ASP A 44 17.89 -13.36 9.91
N LEU A 45 18.01 -12.90 8.66
CA LEU A 45 19.15 -12.10 8.21
C LEU A 45 19.24 -10.78 8.98
N HIS A 46 18.13 -10.05 9.10
CA HIS A 46 18.06 -8.80 9.88
C HIS A 46 18.54 -9.03 11.31
N MET A 47 18.04 -10.06 11.99
CA MET A 47 18.43 -10.37 13.37
C MET A 47 19.89 -10.79 13.49
N THR A 48 20.41 -11.54 12.52
CA THR A 48 21.84 -11.90 12.48
C THR A 48 22.72 -10.66 12.36
N ILE A 49 22.40 -9.76 11.43
CA ILE A 49 23.14 -8.51 11.20
C ILE A 49 23.02 -7.60 12.43
N PHE A 50 21.82 -7.48 13.00
CA PHE A 50 21.58 -6.71 14.21
C PHE A 50 22.50 -7.14 15.36
N TRP A 51 22.62 -8.44 15.64
CA TRP A 51 23.50 -8.93 16.70
C TRP A 51 24.98 -8.72 16.42
N ILE A 52 25.40 -8.79 15.15
CA ILE A 52 26.77 -8.39 14.75
C ILE A 52 27.01 -6.91 15.06
N CYS A 53 26.07 -6.03 14.69
CA CYS A 53 26.16 -4.60 15.00
C CYS A 53 26.17 -4.33 16.50
N VAL A 54 25.37 -5.04 17.30
CA VAL A 54 25.38 -4.94 18.77
C VAL A 54 26.75 -5.34 19.32
N ALA A 55 27.33 -6.45 18.86
CA ALA A 55 28.65 -6.89 19.30
C ALA A 55 29.75 -5.87 18.97
N ILE A 56 29.77 -5.35 17.73
CA ILE A 56 30.68 -4.28 17.32
C ILE A 56 30.47 -3.02 18.17
N GLY A 57 29.22 -2.62 18.38
CA GLY A 57 28.86 -1.49 19.23
C GLY A 57 29.40 -1.65 20.64
N CYS A 58 29.20 -2.81 21.28
CA CYS A 58 29.74 -3.10 22.61
C CYS A 58 31.27 -2.99 22.65
N VAL A 59 31.98 -3.46 21.62
CA VAL A 59 33.44 -3.34 21.54
C VAL A 59 33.87 -1.87 21.40
N VAL A 60 33.29 -1.14 20.45
CA VAL A 60 33.64 0.27 20.20
C VAL A 60 33.31 1.14 21.41
N PHE A 61 32.09 1.07 21.91
CA PHE A 61 31.68 1.81 23.10
C PHE A 61 32.47 1.38 24.33
N GLY A 62 32.78 0.09 24.48
CA GLY A 62 33.61 -0.42 25.57
C GLY A 62 35.02 0.20 25.58
N VAL A 63 35.70 0.19 24.43
CA VAL A 63 37.03 0.82 24.27
C VAL A 63 36.96 2.33 24.48
N MET A 64 35.93 2.99 23.94
CA MET A 64 35.73 4.42 24.10
C MET A 64 35.50 4.80 25.57
N PHE A 65 34.58 4.13 26.27
CA PHE A 65 34.33 4.37 27.70
C PHE A 65 35.57 4.07 28.53
N TRP A 66 36.27 2.96 28.25
CA TRP A 66 37.54 2.66 28.90
C TRP A 66 38.54 3.80 28.71
N SER A 67 38.70 4.31 27.49
CA SER A 67 39.60 5.43 27.18
C SER A 67 39.21 6.69 27.95
N ILE A 68 37.93 7.07 27.94
CA ILE A 68 37.40 8.25 28.66
C ILE A 68 37.67 8.16 30.17
N PHE A 69 37.46 6.98 30.78
CA PHE A 69 37.62 6.81 32.22
C PHE A 69 39.07 6.58 32.68
N HIS A 70 39.87 5.91 31.86
CA HIS A 70 41.25 5.55 32.18
C HIS A 70 42.21 6.71 31.87
N HIS A 71 42.11 7.32 30.69
CA HIS A 71 43.02 8.39 30.23
C HIS A 71 42.54 9.80 30.60
N ARG A 72 41.65 9.92 31.58
CA ARG A 72 41.10 11.19 32.01
C ARG A 72 42.19 12.07 32.64
N LYS A 73 42.35 13.30 32.15
CA LYS A 73 43.34 14.28 32.67
C LYS A 73 43.23 14.50 34.18
N SER A 74 42.02 14.50 34.75
CA SER A 74 41.82 14.68 36.19
C SER A 74 42.36 13.54 37.06
N LYS A 75 42.68 12.37 36.48
CA LYS A 75 43.37 11.27 37.17
C LYS A 75 44.89 11.36 37.05
N GLY A 76 45.44 12.42 36.45
CA GLY A 76 46.87 12.59 36.22
C GLY A 76 47.41 11.77 35.05
N ALA A 77 46.55 11.29 34.15
CA ALA A 77 46.97 10.57 32.95
C ALA A 77 47.88 11.44 32.08
N LYS A 78 49.04 10.90 31.70
CA LYS A 78 50.00 11.53 30.78
C LYS A 78 49.88 10.88 29.41
N ALA A 79 49.87 11.69 28.35
CA ALA A 79 49.79 11.18 26.99
C ALA A 79 51.07 10.40 26.63
N HIS A 80 50.90 9.25 26.01
CA HIS A 80 52.00 8.52 25.38
C HIS A 80 52.29 9.11 24.00
N HIS A 81 53.55 9.07 23.57
CA HIS A 81 53.97 9.53 22.23
C HIS A 81 54.17 8.32 21.32
N PHE A 82 53.20 8.07 20.46
CA PHE A 82 53.27 7.12 19.35
C PHE A 82 52.42 7.67 18.19
N HIS A 83 52.71 7.23 16.97
CA HIS A 83 52.02 7.73 15.77
C HIS A 83 51.23 6.63 15.05
N GLU A 84 51.71 5.38 15.06
CA GLU A 84 51.05 4.28 14.36
C GLU A 84 51.45 2.94 14.97
N HIS A 85 50.67 1.91 14.63
CA HIS A 85 51.02 0.52 14.90
C HIS A 85 50.52 -0.37 13.76
N THR A 86 51.39 -0.71 12.82
CA THR A 86 51.05 -1.40 11.57
C THR A 86 50.24 -2.69 11.78
N LEU A 87 50.49 -3.46 12.85
CA LEU A 87 49.70 -4.67 13.12
C LEU A 87 48.26 -4.37 13.53
N VAL A 88 48.02 -3.25 14.23
CA VAL A 88 46.66 -2.83 14.61
C VAL A 88 45.93 -2.33 13.36
N GLU A 89 46.63 -1.58 12.50
CA GLU A 89 46.13 -1.13 11.20
C GLU A 89 45.69 -2.30 10.30
N ILE A 90 46.51 -3.34 10.21
CA ILE A 90 46.17 -4.56 9.48
C ILE A 90 44.98 -5.26 10.11
N ALA A 91 44.97 -5.41 11.44
CA ALA A 91 43.89 -6.11 12.15
C ALA A 91 42.53 -5.43 11.95
N TRP A 92 42.44 -4.11 12.15
CA TRP A 92 41.18 -3.39 11.98
C TRP A 92 40.75 -3.20 10.52
N THR A 93 41.60 -3.56 9.56
CA THR A 93 41.25 -3.57 8.13
C THR A 93 40.71 -4.94 7.74
N LEU A 94 41.42 -6.01 8.12
CA LEU A 94 41.05 -7.38 7.77
C LEU A 94 39.84 -7.89 8.54
N VAL A 95 39.65 -7.50 9.80
CA VAL A 95 38.52 -7.97 10.61
C VAL A 95 37.18 -7.46 10.05
N PRO A 96 36.96 -6.16 9.79
CA PRO A 96 35.73 -5.68 9.14
C PRO A 96 35.53 -6.27 7.75
N LEU A 97 36.61 -6.41 6.95
CA LEU A 97 36.53 -7.05 5.64
C LEU A 97 35.99 -8.49 5.75
N GLY A 98 36.53 -9.29 6.68
CA GLY A 98 36.08 -10.66 6.92
C GLY A 98 34.61 -10.73 7.37
N ILE A 99 34.19 -9.81 8.24
CA ILE A 99 32.79 -9.70 8.68
C ILE A 99 31.87 -9.43 7.47
N LEU A 100 32.21 -8.46 6.63
CA LEU A 100 31.40 -8.13 5.44
C LEU A 100 31.30 -9.29 4.45
N VAL A 101 32.41 -9.98 4.18
CA VAL A 101 32.41 -11.16 3.30
C VAL A 101 31.53 -12.28 3.87
N ALA A 102 31.60 -12.54 5.17
CA ALA A 102 30.78 -13.55 5.82
C ALA A 102 29.28 -13.22 5.76
N MET A 103 28.92 -11.93 5.90
CA MET A 103 27.53 -11.46 5.81
C MET A 103 26.99 -11.50 4.38
N ALA A 104 27.84 -11.29 3.37
CA ALA A 104 27.40 -11.22 1.97
C ALA A 104 26.86 -12.56 1.46
N VAL A 105 27.44 -13.69 1.85
CA VAL A 105 27.06 -15.02 1.32
C VAL A 105 25.58 -15.37 1.56
N PRO A 106 25.06 -15.40 2.81
CA PRO A 106 23.66 -15.72 3.04
C PRO A 106 22.69 -14.63 2.53
N ALA A 107 23.14 -13.36 2.50
CA ALA A 107 22.37 -12.26 1.94
C ALA A 107 22.17 -12.43 0.43
N THR A 108 23.22 -12.77 -0.33
CA THR A 108 23.14 -13.01 -1.77
C THR A 108 22.21 -14.19 -2.10
N ALA A 109 22.29 -15.31 -1.35
CA ALA A 109 21.41 -16.45 -1.56
C ALA A 109 19.92 -16.08 -1.38
N THR A 110 19.60 -15.29 -0.35
CA THR A 110 18.24 -14.80 -0.10
C THR A 110 17.78 -13.82 -1.18
N LEU A 111 18.66 -12.92 -1.62
CA LEU A 111 18.37 -11.99 -2.73
C LEU A 111 18.03 -12.75 -4.01
N VAL A 112 18.84 -13.73 -4.41
CA VAL A 112 18.59 -14.53 -5.63
C VAL A 112 17.20 -15.19 -5.57
N LYS A 113 16.83 -15.77 -4.43
CA LYS A 113 15.51 -16.37 -4.24
C LYS A 113 14.37 -15.34 -4.33
N MET A 114 14.56 -14.17 -3.73
CA MET A 114 13.57 -13.08 -3.75
C MET A 114 13.35 -12.50 -5.16
N TYR A 115 14.39 -12.51 -6.01
CA TYR A 115 14.35 -12.00 -7.39
C TYR A 115 13.99 -13.06 -8.45
N ASP A 116 13.50 -14.24 -8.06
CA ASP A 116 13.07 -15.29 -9.01
C ASP A 116 11.53 -15.34 -9.18
N PRO A 117 10.95 -14.57 -10.12
CA PRO A 117 9.51 -14.56 -10.38
C PRO A 117 9.05 -15.71 -11.30
N SER A 118 9.94 -16.60 -11.74
CA SER A 118 9.61 -17.63 -12.73
C SER A 118 8.59 -18.66 -12.20
N GLU A 119 7.90 -19.37 -13.09
CA GLU A 119 6.96 -20.45 -12.75
C GLU A 119 5.86 -20.03 -11.76
N ALA A 120 5.26 -18.86 -11.98
CA ALA A 120 4.10 -18.41 -11.21
C ALA A 120 2.82 -19.12 -11.65
N ASP A 121 1.94 -19.40 -10.68
CA ASP A 121 0.65 -20.05 -10.86
C ASP A 121 -0.48 -19.02 -11.10
N LEU A 122 -0.26 -17.76 -10.71
CA LEU A 122 -1.21 -16.65 -10.82
C LEU A 122 -0.46 -15.34 -11.06
N ASP A 123 -0.92 -14.58 -12.05
CA ASP A 123 -0.40 -13.24 -12.36
C ASP A 123 -1.39 -12.15 -11.96
N ILE A 124 -0.94 -11.23 -11.10
CA ILE A 124 -1.69 -10.05 -10.68
C ILE A 124 -0.94 -8.81 -11.12
N GLN A 125 -1.58 -7.97 -11.93
CA GLN A 125 -1.10 -6.62 -12.17
C GLN A 125 -1.62 -5.68 -11.08
N ILE A 126 -0.70 -4.90 -10.52
CA ILE A 126 -0.95 -3.89 -9.48
C ILE A 126 -0.60 -2.54 -10.08
N THR A 127 -1.60 -1.67 -10.22
CA THR A 127 -1.41 -0.33 -10.77
C THR A 127 -1.67 0.73 -9.70
N GLY A 128 -0.66 1.56 -9.43
CA GLY A 128 -0.78 2.71 -8.54
C GLY A 128 -1.46 3.90 -9.21
N TYR A 129 -2.38 4.54 -8.47
CA TYR A 129 -3.05 5.79 -8.82
C TYR A 129 -3.03 6.72 -7.60
N GLN A 130 -3.11 8.04 -7.79
CA GLN A 130 -3.34 9.01 -6.73
C GLN A 130 -4.82 8.95 -6.29
N TRP A 131 -5.18 8.46 -5.10
CA TRP A 131 -4.41 7.71 -4.09
C TRP A 131 -5.15 6.42 -3.78
N LYS A 132 -4.94 5.39 -4.60
CA LYS A 132 -5.62 4.09 -4.58
C LYS A 132 -4.85 3.06 -5.42
N TRP A 133 -5.25 1.81 -5.33
CA TRP A 133 -4.65 0.71 -6.08
C TRP A 133 -5.68 0.06 -6.99
N ARG A 134 -5.31 -0.22 -8.24
CA ARG A 134 -6.09 -1.12 -9.12
C ARG A 134 -5.41 -2.49 -9.13
N TYR A 135 -6.20 -3.53 -8.98
CA TYR A 135 -5.76 -4.92 -9.07
C TYR A 135 -6.40 -5.56 -10.28
N THR A 136 -5.59 -6.18 -11.14
CA THR A 136 -6.05 -6.89 -12.34
C THR A 136 -5.54 -8.33 -12.30
N TYR A 137 -6.45 -9.29 -12.32
CA TYR A 137 -6.18 -10.72 -12.41
C TYR A 137 -6.13 -11.09 -13.90
N LEU A 138 -4.91 -11.16 -14.46
CA LEU A 138 -4.72 -11.18 -15.92
C LEU A 138 -5.43 -12.36 -16.61
N ASP A 139 -5.46 -13.53 -15.96
CA ASP A 139 -6.09 -14.74 -16.53
C ASP A 139 -7.57 -14.92 -16.15
N LYS A 140 -8.20 -13.95 -15.45
CA LYS A 140 -9.53 -14.11 -14.86
C LYS A 140 -10.56 -13.08 -15.30
N ASP A 141 -10.23 -12.17 -16.22
CA ASP A 141 -11.12 -11.07 -16.65
C ASP A 141 -11.76 -10.32 -15.45
N LEU A 142 -10.92 -10.09 -14.44
CA LEU A 142 -11.30 -9.49 -13.18
C LEU A 142 -10.33 -8.37 -12.86
N ASP A 143 -10.87 -7.18 -12.70
CA ASP A 143 -10.15 -6.05 -12.14
C ASP A 143 -11.05 -5.18 -11.27
N PHE A 144 -10.45 -4.45 -10.35
CA PHE A 144 -11.15 -3.48 -9.51
C PHE A 144 -10.19 -2.47 -8.88
N PHE A 145 -10.74 -1.33 -8.49
CA PHE A 145 -10.07 -0.38 -7.61
C PHE A 145 -10.31 -0.72 -6.14
N SER A 146 -9.28 -0.49 -5.33
CA SER A 146 -9.25 -0.60 -3.88
C SER A 146 -8.93 0.77 -3.30
N ASN A 147 -9.91 1.34 -2.59
CA ASN A 147 -9.88 2.69 -2.02
C ASN A 147 -9.87 2.62 -0.49
N LEU A 148 -9.33 3.65 0.15
CA LEU A 148 -9.42 3.81 1.60
C LEU A 148 -10.89 3.77 2.08
N ALA A 149 -11.19 2.87 3.02
CA ALA A 149 -12.52 2.75 3.61
C ALA A 149 -12.75 3.69 4.81
N THR A 150 -11.69 4.31 5.34
CA THR A 150 -11.81 5.21 6.50
C THR A 150 -12.69 6.43 6.17
N PRO A 151 -13.78 6.69 6.92
CA PRO A 151 -14.65 7.84 6.69
C PRO A 151 -13.93 9.17 6.90
N ARG A 152 -14.38 10.22 6.21
CA ARG A 152 -13.78 11.56 6.30
C ARG A 152 -13.95 12.18 7.68
N GLU A 153 -15.04 11.85 8.36
CA GLU A 153 -15.38 12.29 9.71
C GLU A 153 -14.33 11.79 10.71
N GLN A 154 -13.82 10.56 10.54
CA GLN A 154 -12.72 10.04 11.37
C GLN A 154 -11.38 10.74 11.06
N ILE A 155 -11.14 11.09 9.80
CA ILE A 155 -9.94 11.84 9.38
C ILE A 155 -9.97 13.27 9.93
N GLY A 156 -11.14 13.92 9.91
CA GLY A 156 -11.40 15.24 10.48
C GLY A 156 -11.39 15.29 12.02
N ASN A 157 -11.30 14.13 12.69
CA ASN A 157 -11.47 13.97 14.13
C ASN A 157 -12.87 14.38 14.65
N GLU A 158 -13.88 14.24 13.81
CA GLU A 158 -15.29 14.44 14.15
C GLU A 158 -15.88 13.15 14.76
N GLU A 159 -15.33 11.99 14.39
CA GLU A 159 -15.68 10.67 14.94
C GLU A 159 -14.49 9.93 15.55
N ALA A 160 -14.78 8.92 16.37
CA ALA A 160 -13.77 8.05 16.96
C ALA A 160 -13.11 7.18 15.87
N LYS A 161 -11.79 7.00 15.99
CA LYS A 161 -10.99 6.20 15.06
C LYS A 161 -11.11 4.72 15.40
N GLY A 162 -11.40 3.89 14.39
CA GLY A 162 -11.45 2.43 14.55
C GLY A 162 -10.06 1.78 14.63
N ASP A 163 -10.02 0.48 14.91
CA ASP A 163 -8.77 -0.29 15.08
C ASP A 163 -7.87 -0.28 13.83
N ASN A 164 -8.48 -0.26 12.63
CA ASN A 164 -7.79 -0.23 11.34
C ASN A 164 -7.84 1.16 10.68
N TYR A 165 -7.87 2.24 11.47
CA TYR A 165 -7.85 3.61 10.95
C TYR A 165 -6.68 3.81 9.97
N LEU A 166 -6.99 4.26 8.75
CA LEU A 166 -6.05 4.41 7.62
C LEU A 166 -5.40 3.13 7.10
N LEU A 167 -5.87 1.96 7.52
CA LEU A 167 -5.31 0.66 7.17
C LEU A 167 -6.37 -0.32 6.64
N GLU A 168 -7.54 0.19 6.25
CA GLU A 168 -8.66 -0.59 5.72
C GLU A 168 -9.12 -0.05 4.36
N VAL A 169 -9.58 -0.95 3.50
CA VAL A 169 -10.02 -0.63 2.13
C VAL A 169 -11.43 -1.18 1.86
N ASP A 170 -12.09 -0.60 0.86
CA ASP A 170 -13.43 -1.03 0.42
C ASP A 170 -13.43 -2.41 -0.27
N ARG A 171 -12.34 -2.76 -0.96
CA ARG A 171 -12.14 -4.03 -1.65
C ARG A 171 -10.75 -4.58 -1.41
N HIS A 172 -10.67 -5.78 -0.83
CA HIS A 172 -9.41 -6.46 -0.53
C HIS A 172 -8.82 -7.12 -1.78
N LEU A 173 -7.48 -7.20 -1.86
CA LEU A 173 -6.81 -8.07 -2.82
C LEU A 173 -6.88 -9.51 -2.31
N VAL A 174 -7.77 -10.33 -2.88
CA VAL A 174 -7.96 -11.72 -2.45
C VAL A 174 -6.96 -12.63 -3.17
N LEU A 175 -6.14 -13.38 -2.44
CA LEU A 175 -5.11 -14.26 -2.98
C LEU A 175 -5.24 -15.69 -2.42
N PRO A 176 -5.01 -16.74 -3.22
CA PRO A 176 -4.98 -18.11 -2.70
C PRO A 176 -3.70 -18.38 -1.89
N THR A 177 -3.81 -19.10 -0.78
CA THR A 177 -2.63 -19.68 -0.09
C THR A 177 -1.97 -20.77 -0.93
N ASP A 178 -0.74 -21.14 -0.57
CA ASP A 178 0.01 -22.26 -1.17
C ASP A 178 0.19 -22.15 -2.69
N THR A 179 0.15 -20.92 -3.21
CA THR A 179 0.22 -20.61 -4.65
C THR A 179 1.33 -19.60 -4.88
N LYS A 180 2.19 -19.79 -5.91
CA LYS A 180 3.21 -18.77 -6.27
C LYS A 180 2.54 -17.72 -7.12
N ILE A 181 2.45 -16.50 -6.59
CA ILE A 181 1.77 -15.38 -7.23
C ILE A 181 2.82 -14.38 -7.69
N ARG A 182 2.86 -14.10 -8.98
CA ARG A 182 3.70 -13.02 -9.55
C ARG A 182 2.89 -11.73 -9.56
N LEU A 183 3.53 -10.69 -9.06
CA LEU A 183 2.99 -9.35 -8.93
C LEU A 183 3.70 -8.47 -9.96
N LEU A 184 2.92 -7.86 -10.84
CA LEU A 184 3.38 -6.97 -11.92
C LEU A 184 3.00 -5.54 -11.55
N LEU A 185 3.96 -4.74 -11.11
CA LEU A 185 3.74 -3.42 -10.53
C LEU A 185 4.03 -2.32 -11.54
N THR A 186 3.07 -1.42 -11.71
CA THR A 186 3.21 -0.20 -12.52
C THR A 186 2.36 0.92 -11.94
N ALA A 187 2.39 2.12 -12.52
CA ALA A 187 1.54 3.24 -12.10
C ALA A 187 1.03 4.03 -13.31
N ASN A 188 -0.10 4.70 -13.13
CA ASN A 188 -0.74 5.48 -14.19
C ASN A 188 -0.53 7.01 -14.05
N ASP A 189 0.11 7.46 -12.98
CA ASP A 189 0.36 8.87 -12.71
C ASP A 189 1.79 9.17 -12.22
N VAL A 190 2.06 9.02 -10.92
CA VAL A 190 3.34 9.26 -10.27
C VAL A 190 3.93 7.94 -9.78
N ILE A 191 5.13 7.97 -9.21
CA ILE A 191 5.73 6.80 -8.60
C ILE A 191 5.00 6.49 -7.28
N HIS A 192 4.66 5.22 -7.09
CA HIS A 192 4.19 4.66 -5.82
C HIS A 192 5.09 3.48 -5.42
N SER A 193 4.90 2.91 -4.23
CA SER A 193 5.57 1.66 -3.85
C SER A 193 4.62 0.77 -3.09
N TRP A 194 4.34 -0.41 -3.62
CA TRP A 194 3.42 -1.35 -3.00
C TRP A 194 4.19 -2.15 -1.95
N TRP A 195 3.79 -2.01 -0.69
CA TRP A 195 4.48 -2.64 0.43
C TRP A 195 3.52 -3.34 1.37
N VAL A 196 3.67 -4.67 1.48
CA VAL A 196 3.00 -5.48 2.51
C VAL A 196 4.09 -6.12 3.39
N PRO A 197 4.38 -5.56 4.59
CA PRO A 197 5.49 -6.00 5.44
C PRO A 197 5.46 -7.49 5.77
N ALA A 198 4.28 -8.02 6.10
CA ALA A 198 4.11 -9.44 6.46
C ALA A 198 4.52 -10.39 5.31
N LEU A 199 4.43 -9.94 4.06
CA LEU A 199 4.84 -10.71 2.89
C LEU A 199 6.31 -10.50 2.51
N ALA A 200 6.99 -9.53 3.13
CA ALA A 200 8.29 -9.01 2.73
C ALA A 200 8.37 -8.57 1.26
N VAL A 201 7.26 -8.14 0.68
CA VAL A 201 7.20 -7.59 -0.68
C VAL A 201 7.12 -6.08 -0.59
N LYS A 202 8.18 -5.40 -1.06
CA LYS A 202 8.21 -3.96 -1.33
C LYS A 202 8.74 -3.73 -2.73
N LYS A 203 7.94 -3.15 -3.62
CA LYS A 203 8.39 -2.86 -4.98
C LYS A 203 7.72 -1.60 -5.52
N ASP A 204 8.50 -0.80 -6.22
CA ASP A 204 8.03 0.47 -6.75
C ASP A 204 7.16 0.25 -7.99
N ALA A 205 6.04 0.96 -8.03
CA ALA A 205 5.12 1.08 -9.13
C ALA A 205 5.49 2.35 -9.91
N ILE A 206 6.15 2.18 -11.06
CA ILE A 206 6.75 3.28 -11.83
C ILE A 206 6.00 3.45 -13.15
N PRO A 207 5.51 4.66 -13.48
CA PRO A 207 4.87 4.90 -14.77
C PRO A 207 5.79 4.55 -15.94
N GLY A 208 5.27 3.79 -16.91
CA GLY A 208 6.01 3.38 -18.11
C GLY A 208 6.93 2.16 -17.95
N PHE A 209 6.99 1.55 -16.75
CA PHE A 209 7.74 0.32 -16.51
C PHE A 209 6.86 -0.70 -15.78
N ILE A 210 7.11 -1.99 -16.03
CA ILE A 210 6.54 -3.08 -15.24
C ILE A 210 7.66 -3.67 -14.39
N ASN A 211 7.52 -3.54 -13.07
CA ASN A 211 8.38 -4.16 -12.10
C ASN A 211 7.78 -5.48 -11.64
N GLU A 212 8.62 -6.50 -11.45
CA GLU A 212 8.15 -7.79 -10.96
C GLU A 212 8.54 -8.00 -9.48
N ALA A 213 7.62 -8.63 -8.75
CA ALA A 213 7.84 -9.25 -7.46
C ALA A 213 7.02 -10.56 -7.40
N TRP A 214 7.22 -11.36 -6.36
CA TRP A 214 6.39 -12.54 -6.15
C TRP A 214 6.15 -12.80 -4.67
N THR A 215 5.09 -13.55 -4.37
CA THR A 215 4.79 -14.03 -3.02
C THR A 215 4.21 -15.44 -3.06
N ARG A 216 4.38 -16.18 -1.97
CA ARG A 216 3.68 -17.43 -1.66
C ARG A 216 3.28 -17.35 -0.21
N ILE A 217 1.97 -17.32 0.04
CA ILE A 217 1.40 -17.11 1.38
C ILE A 217 1.05 -18.48 1.95
N ASP A 218 1.60 -18.80 3.12
CA ASP A 218 1.45 -20.13 3.72
C ASP A 218 0.18 -20.24 4.58
N GLU A 219 -0.25 -19.15 5.22
CA GLU A 219 -1.36 -19.15 6.17
C GLU A 219 -2.49 -18.21 5.71
N PRO A 220 -3.77 -18.64 5.77
CA PRO A 220 -4.90 -17.76 5.54
C PRO A 220 -4.94 -16.61 6.55
N GLY A 221 -5.35 -15.42 6.11
CA GLY A 221 -5.42 -14.25 6.98
C GLY A 221 -5.51 -12.93 6.23
N ILE A 222 -5.60 -11.84 7.00
CA ILE A 222 -5.62 -10.48 6.46
C ILE A 222 -4.27 -9.81 6.72
N TYR A 223 -3.60 -9.39 5.66
CA TYR A 223 -2.28 -8.76 5.69
C TYR A 223 -2.37 -7.34 5.17
N ARG A 224 -1.96 -6.38 6.01
CA ARG A 224 -2.06 -4.95 5.72
C ARG A 224 -0.73 -4.38 5.23
N GLY A 225 -0.83 -3.40 4.36
CA GLY A 225 0.28 -2.68 3.76
C GLY A 225 -0.07 -1.22 3.52
N GLN A 226 0.92 -0.45 3.06
CA GLN A 226 0.76 0.96 2.73
C GLN A 226 1.62 1.32 1.52
N CYS A 227 1.31 2.45 0.88
CA CYS A 227 2.22 3.04 -0.08
C CYS A 227 3.52 3.48 0.61
N ALA A 228 4.67 3.07 0.06
CA ALA A 228 5.99 3.29 0.64
C ALA A 228 6.89 4.23 -0.19
N GLU A 229 6.30 5.00 -1.12
CA GLU A 229 6.98 6.04 -1.90
C GLU A 229 6.11 7.30 -1.94
N LEU A 230 6.69 8.46 -1.66
CA LEU A 230 5.94 9.72 -1.53
C LEU A 230 5.27 10.10 -2.86
N CYS A 231 3.94 9.98 -2.91
CA CYS A 231 3.14 10.16 -4.14
C CYS A 231 2.18 11.36 -4.10
N GLY A 232 2.37 12.30 -3.16
CA GLY A 232 1.60 13.55 -3.08
C GLY A 232 0.85 13.73 -1.76
N GLN A 233 -0.15 14.63 -1.77
CA GLN A 233 -0.87 15.09 -0.58
C GLN A 233 -1.46 13.93 0.24
N ASP A 234 -2.18 13.01 -0.41
CA ASP A 234 -2.85 11.91 0.29
C ASP A 234 -2.01 10.62 0.29
N HIS A 235 -0.68 10.72 0.21
CA HIS A 235 0.25 9.58 0.26
C HIS A 235 -0.03 8.64 1.45
N GLY A 236 -0.38 9.19 2.62
CA GLY A 236 -0.71 8.41 3.82
C GLY A 236 -2.10 7.76 3.83
N PHE A 237 -2.90 7.92 2.76
CA PHE A 237 -4.32 7.53 2.71
C PHE A 237 -4.61 6.51 1.60
N MET A 238 -3.61 5.75 1.16
CA MET A 238 -3.78 4.66 0.18
C MET A 238 -3.26 3.31 0.68
N PRO A 239 -3.93 2.71 1.68
CA PRO A 239 -3.51 1.44 2.25
C PRO A 239 -3.74 0.28 1.27
N ILE A 240 -3.17 -0.86 1.64
CA ILE A 240 -3.28 -2.14 0.95
C ILE A 240 -3.83 -3.14 1.96
N VAL A 241 -4.82 -3.93 1.54
CA VAL A 241 -5.28 -5.08 2.32
C VAL A 241 -5.29 -6.30 1.42
N VAL A 242 -4.52 -7.31 1.82
CA VAL A 242 -4.44 -8.61 1.17
C VAL A 242 -5.21 -9.60 2.02
N GLU A 243 -6.19 -10.27 1.44
CA GLU A 243 -6.92 -11.36 2.06
C GLU A 243 -6.42 -12.68 1.47
N ALA A 244 -5.64 -13.44 2.25
CA ALA A 244 -5.20 -14.76 1.85
C ALA A 244 -6.23 -15.80 2.27
N VAL A 245 -6.74 -16.55 1.31
CA VAL A 245 -7.78 -17.57 1.53
C VAL A 245 -7.35 -18.92 0.99
N PRO A 246 -7.85 -20.05 1.52
CA PRO A 246 -7.60 -21.35 0.92
C PRO A 246 -8.02 -21.40 -0.56
N PRO A 247 -7.36 -22.20 -1.42
CA PRO A 247 -7.65 -22.25 -2.85
C PRO A 247 -9.12 -22.50 -3.20
N GLU A 248 -9.84 -23.31 -2.41
CA GLU A 248 -11.27 -23.58 -2.61
C GLU A 248 -12.12 -22.33 -2.39
N GLN A 249 -11.83 -21.54 -1.35
CA GLN A 249 -12.53 -20.28 -1.07
C GLN A 249 -12.19 -19.23 -2.13
N PHE A 250 -10.96 -19.21 -2.63
CA PHE A 250 -10.58 -18.34 -3.74
C PHE A 250 -11.42 -18.62 -5.00
N GLN A 251 -11.66 -19.89 -5.33
CA GLN A 251 -12.54 -20.24 -6.46
C GLN A 251 -14.00 -19.85 -6.23
N GLN A 252 -14.51 -19.98 -5.00
CA GLN A 252 -15.85 -19.53 -4.64
C GLN A 252 -15.99 -18.01 -4.77
N TRP A 253 -14.99 -17.27 -4.29
CA TRP A 253 -14.91 -15.82 -4.44
C TRP A 253 -14.90 -15.41 -5.91
N LEU A 254 -14.07 -16.04 -6.75
CA LEU A 254 -14.06 -15.77 -8.20
C LEU A 254 -15.45 -16.01 -8.84
N ALA A 255 -16.14 -17.08 -8.45
CA ALA A 255 -17.48 -17.37 -8.96
C ALA A 255 -18.51 -16.32 -8.52
N GLN A 256 -18.42 -15.85 -7.27
CA GLN A 256 -19.28 -14.79 -6.76
C GLN A 256 -19.06 -13.48 -7.53
N VAL A 257 -17.81 -13.03 -7.67
CA VAL A 257 -17.49 -11.78 -8.38
C VAL A 257 -17.96 -11.84 -9.84
N LYS A 258 -17.81 -13.00 -10.48
CA LYS A 258 -18.33 -13.21 -11.85
C LYS A 258 -19.86 -13.09 -11.91
N ALA A 259 -20.58 -13.63 -10.93
CA ALA A 259 -22.03 -13.52 -10.87
C ALA A 259 -22.48 -12.07 -10.63
N GLU A 260 -21.76 -11.31 -9.80
CA GLU A 260 -21.99 -9.88 -9.57
C GLU A 260 -21.81 -9.07 -10.86
N LYS A 261 -20.70 -9.27 -11.59
CA LYS A 261 -20.45 -8.63 -12.90
C LYS A 261 -21.56 -8.93 -13.92
N GLN A 262 -22.07 -10.16 -13.93
CA GLN A 262 -23.20 -10.54 -14.78
C GLN A 262 -24.52 -9.87 -14.36
N ALA A 263 -24.77 -9.74 -13.06
CA ALA A 263 -25.94 -9.05 -12.55
C ALA A 263 -25.90 -7.55 -12.87
N GLU A 264 -24.72 -6.91 -12.77
CA GLU A 264 -24.51 -5.51 -13.16
C GLU A 264 -24.75 -5.30 -14.66
N ALA A 265 -24.23 -6.18 -15.52
CA ALA A 265 -24.49 -6.14 -16.95
C ALA A 265 -25.99 -6.29 -17.27
N ALA A 266 -26.68 -7.23 -16.60
CA ALA A 266 -28.13 -7.39 -16.75
C ALA A 266 -28.91 -6.16 -16.26
N ALA A 267 -28.45 -5.51 -15.20
CA ALA A 267 -29.06 -4.27 -14.69
C ALA A 267 -28.92 -3.11 -15.69
N ALA A 268 -27.83 -3.06 -16.45
CA ALA A 268 -27.62 -2.03 -17.47
C ALA A 268 -28.61 -2.15 -18.67
N GLU A 269 -29.15 -3.34 -18.91
CA GLU A 269 -30.15 -3.59 -19.95
C GLU A 269 -31.60 -3.34 -19.49
N LYS A 270 -31.83 -3.16 -18.18
CA LYS A 270 -33.15 -2.82 -17.64
C LYS A 270 -33.56 -1.42 -18.12
N SER A 271 -34.87 -1.19 -18.29
CA SER A 271 -35.42 0.16 -18.41
C SER A 271 -35.46 0.85 -17.05
N TRP A 272 -34.75 1.97 -16.92
CA TRP A 272 -34.68 2.78 -15.71
C TRP A 272 -35.55 4.03 -15.83
N THR A 273 -36.26 4.36 -14.76
CA THR A 273 -36.98 5.64 -14.65
C THR A 273 -36.03 6.75 -14.20
N LEU A 274 -36.42 8.01 -14.47
CA LEU A 274 -35.67 9.17 -14.01
C LEU A 274 -35.51 9.15 -12.48
N ASP A 275 -36.58 8.85 -11.73
CA ASP A 275 -36.54 8.83 -10.27
C ASP A 275 -35.60 7.76 -9.70
N GLU A 276 -35.57 6.57 -10.31
CA GLU A 276 -34.62 5.50 -9.94
C GLU A 276 -33.17 5.96 -10.18
N LEU A 277 -32.88 6.56 -11.35
CA LEU A 277 -31.54 7.06 -11.68
C LEU A 277 -31.12 8.24 -10.81
N MET A 278 -32.06 9.12 -10.45
CA MET A 278 -31.80 10.22 -9.52
C MET A 278 -31.41 9.70 -8.13
N THR A 279 -32.15 8.71 -7.62
CA THR A 279 -31.88 8.12 -6.30
C THR A 279 -30.52 7.43 -6.26
N GLN A 280 -30.22 6.60 -7.26
CA GLN A 280 -28.92 5.93 -7.34
C GLN A 280 -27.79 6.93 -7.62
N GLY A 281 -28.04 7.91 -8.49
CA GLY A 281 -27.07 8.91 -8.89
C GLY A 281 -26.65 9.81 -7.74
N GLU A 282 -27.53 10.15 -6.81
CA GLU A 282 -27.19 10.88 -5.59
C GLU A 282 -26.18 10.10 -4.73
N GLN A 283 -26.39 8.80 -4.56
CA GLN A 283 -25.49 7.94 -3.79
C GLN A 283 -24.10 7.86 -4.43
N VAL A 284 -24.05 7.65 -5.75
CA VAL A 284 -22.80 7.63 -6.51
C VAL A 284 -22.11 9.00 -6.44
N TYR A 285 -22.87 10.08 -6.58
CA TYR A 285 -22.36 11.45 -6.51
C TYR A 285 -21.70 11.75 -5.16
N LEU A 286 -22.38 11.44 -4.06
CA LEU A 286 -21.85 11.66 -2.71
C LEU A 286 -20.58 10.85 -2.46
N ARG A 287 -20.51 9.63 -2.99
CA ARG A 287 -19.35 8.73 -2.87
C ARG A 287 -18.15 9.18 -3.72
N ALA A 288 -18.38 9.55 -4.98
CA ALA A 288 -17.31 9.69 -5.98
C ALA A 288 -17.00 11.14 -6.37
N CYS A 289 -18.00 12.04 -6.33
CA CYS A 289 -17.90 13.38 -6.94
C CYS A 289 -17.89 14.51 -5.90
N ALA A 290 -18.65 14.37 -4.81
CA ALA A 290 -18.89 15.42 -3.83
C ALA A 290 -17.62 15.89 -3.11
N ALA A 291 -16.60 15.04 -3.03
CA ALA A 291 -15.27 15.36 -2.51
C ALA A 291 -14.67 16.63 -3.14
N CYS A 292 -14.85 16.79 -4.45
CA CYS A 292 -14.32 17.91 -5.23
C CYS A 292 -15.42 18.92 -5.59
N HIS A 293 -16.62 18.42 -5.92
CA HIS A 293 -17.73 19.25 -6.42
C HIS A 293 -18.69 19.76 -5.33
N GLN A 294 -18.44 19.41 -4.06
CA GLN A 294 -19.31 19.65 -2.89
C GLN A 294 -20.66 18.91 -2.99
N PRO A 295 -21.28 18.50 -1.87
CA PRO A 295 -22.60 17.82 -1.90
C PRO A 295 -23.70 18.62 -2.63
N THR A 296 -23.56 19.94 -2.70
CA THR A 296 -24.50 20.88 -3.33
C THR A 296 -24.16 21.20 -4.79
N GLY A 297 -23.12 20.59 -5.36
CA GLY A 297 -22.67 20.82 -6.74
C GLY A 297 -22.06 22.20 -6.97
N THR A 298 -21.71 22.96 -5.93
CA THR A 298 -21.16 24.32 -6.05
C THR A 298 -19.67 24.36 -6.39
N GLY A 299 -18.96 23.25 -6.25
CA GLY A 299 -17.51 23.18 -6.42
C GLY A 299 -16.73 23.99 -5.38
N VAL A 300 -15.43 24.12 -5.61
CA VAL A 300 -14.49 24.94 -4.83
C VAL A 300 -13.65 25.78 -5.79
N PRO A 301 -14.17 26.92 -6.29
CA PRO A 301 -13.44 27.75 -7.25
C PRO A 301 -12.14 28.33 -6.66
N PRO A 302 -11.06 28.46 -7.46
CA PRO A 302 -10.95 28.07 -8.87
C PRO A 302 -10.54 26.60 -9.10
N ALA A 303 -10.28 25.83 -8.04
CA ALA A 303 -9.73 24.48 -8.13
C ALA A 303 -10.71 23.47 -8.74
N PHE A 304 -11.96 23.49 -8.29
CA PHE A 304 -13.01 22.59 -8.76
C PHE A 304 -14.25 23.39 -9.19
N PRO A 305 -14.68 23.31 -10.46
CA PRO A 305 -15.80 24.10 -10.95
C PRO A 305 -17.14 23.62 -10.37
N ALA A 306 -18.13 24.52 -10.34
CA ALA A 306 -19.51 24.17 -10.03
C ALA A 306 -20.10 23.28 -11.13
N LEU A 307 -20.91 22.29 -10.74
CA LEU A 307 -21.79 21.52 -11.61
C LEU A 307 -23.19 22.14 -11.67
N LYS A 308 -23.64 22.74 -10.55
CA LYS A 308 -24.88 23.50 -10.46
C LYS A 308 -24.84 24.70 -11.42
N GLY A 309 -25.81 24.76 -12.34
CA GLY A 309 -25.94 25.79 -13.36
C GLY A 309 -24.82 25.81 -14.39
N SER A 310 -24.01 24.75 -14.47
CA SER A 310 -22.81 24.74 -15.30
C SER A 310 -23.15 24.47 -16.78
N PRO A 311 -22.34 25.00 -17.73
CA PRO A 311 -22.49 24.66 -19.14
C PRO A 311 -22.30 23.17 -19.44
N VAL A 312 -21.57 22.44 -18.58
CA VAL A 312 -21.36 20.99 -18.71
C VAL A 312 -22.64 20.23 -18.36
N ALA A 313 -23.26 20.55 -17.22
CA ALA A 313 -24.47 19.89 -16.77
C ALA A 313 -25.71 20.28 -17.61
N LEU A 314 -25.79 21.51 -18.12
CA LEU A 314 -26.93 22.01 -18.88
C LEU A 314 -26.77 21.91 -20.41
N GLY A 315 -25.56 21.66 -20.89
CA GLY A 315 -25.24 21.57 -22.31
C GLY A 315 -25.43 20.17 -22.88
N ASP A 316 -24.64 19.87 -23.91
CA ASP A 316 -24.65 18.58 -24.60
C ASP A 316 -24.38 17.40 -23.65
N VAL A 317 -25.25 16.39 -23.68
CA VAL A 317 -25.13 15.21 -22.82
C VAL A 317 -23.92 14.35 -23.22
N GLY A 318 -23.56 14.28 -24.50
CA GLY A 318 -22.40 13.54 -24.98
C GLY A 318 -21.10 14.11 -24.42
N ALA A 319 -20.94 15.44 -24.44
CA ALA A 319 -19.80 16.13 -23.84
C ALA A 319 -19.74 15.94 -22.32
N HIS A 320 -20.90 15.89 -21.63
CA HIS A 320 -20.92 15.60 -20.20
C HIS A 320 -20.47 14.15 -19.91
N ILE A 321 -20.99 13.19 -20.68
CA ILE A 321 -20.59 11.78 -20.60
C ILE A 321 -19.07 11.65 -20.81
N ASP A 322 -18.52 12.29 -21.85
CA ASP A 322 -17.09 12.24 -22.16
C ASP A 322 -16.22 12.74 -20.98
N ILE A 323 -16.61 13.87 -20.36
CA ILE A 323 -15.88 14.42 -19.21
C ILE A 323 -15.90 13.45 -18.01
N VAL A 324 -17.02 12.81 -17.72
CA VAL A 324 -17.11 11.86 -16.59
C VAL A 324 -16.34 10.57 -16.90
N LEU A 325 -16.45 10.05 -18.12
CA LEU A 325 -15.76 8.82 -18.52
C LEU A 325 -14.25 9.00 -18.57
N ASN A 326 -13.78 10.06 -19.24
CA ASN A 326 -12.38 10.24 -19.61
C ASN A 326 -11.64 11.26 -18.73
N GLY A 327 -12.35 11.93 -17.83
CA GLY A 327 -11.79 13.01 -17.04
C GLY A 327 -11.47 14.24 -17.90
N ARG A 328 -10.62 15.12 -17.38
CA ARG A 328 -10.17 16.30 -18.14
C ARG A 328 -8.64 16.47 -18.05
N PRO A 329 -7.91 16.21 -19.14
CA PRO A 329 -6.45 16.35 -19.17
C PRO A 329 -5.98 17.73 -18.69
N GLY A 330 -4.88 17.76 -17.94
CA GLY A 330 -4.32 18.98 -17.37
C GLY A 330 -5.10 19.54 -16.16
N THR A 331 -6.05 18.78 -15.62
CA THR A 331 -6.80 19.13 -14.40
C THR A 331 -6.81 17.95 -13.42
N ALA A 332 -7.33 18.17 -12.22
CA ALA A 332 -7.53 17.12 -11.21
C ALA A 332 -8.78 16.25 -11.46
N MET A 333 -9.56 16.50 -12.53
CA MET A 333 -10.73 15.67 -12.87
C MET A 333 -10.28 14.35 -13.49
N GLN A 334 -10.33 13.29 -12.69
CA GLN A 334 -9.97 11.93 -13.08
C GLN A 334 -11.03 11.26 -13.97
N ALA A 335 -10.62 10.22 -14.68
CA ALA A 335 -11.50 9.38 -15.49
C ALA A 335 -12.24 8.34 -14.63
N PHE A 336 -13.56 8.23 -14.77
CA PHE A 336 -14.37 7.26 -14.03
C PHE A 336 -14.80 6.03 -14.84
N ARG A 337 -14.43 5.95 -16.13
CA ARG A 337 -14.81 4.84 -17.03
C ARG A 337 -14.49 3.44 -16.49
N ASP A 338 -13.40 3.29 -15.75
CA ASP A 338 -12.93 2.01 -15.19
C ASP A 338 -13.25 1.87 -13.70
N GLN A 339 -13.95 2.85 -13.12
CA GLN A 339 -14.19 2.94 -11.67
C GLN A 339 -15.65 2.69 -11.28
N LEU A 340 -16.57 2.94 -12.21
CA LEU A 340 -18.01 2.88 -11.98
C LEU A 340 -18.64 2.00 -13.06
N SER A 341 -19.67 1.25 -12.68
CA SER A 341 -20.45 0.47 -13.65
C SER A 341 -21.21 1.38 -14.62
N ALA A 342 -21.63 0.85 -15.78
CA ALA A 342 -22.44 1.61 -16.75
C ALA A 342 -23.72 2.18 -16.13
N THR A 343 -24.34 1.44 -15.21
CA THR A 343 -25.52 1.88 -14.44
C THR A 343 -25.19 3.03 -13.51
N GLU A 344 -24.09 2.95 -12.76
CA GLU A 344 -23.66 4.03 -11.87
C GLU A 344 -23.27 5.30 -12.63
N LEU A 345 -22.57 5.15 -13.75
CA LEU A 345 -22.20 6.27 -14.63
C LEU A 345 -23.43 6.97 -15.19
N ALA A 346 -24.39 6.19 -15.72
CA ALA A 346 -25.65 6.73 -16.20
C ALA A 346 -26.45 7.44 -15.09
N ALA A 347 -26.50 6.84 -13.90
CA ALA A 347 -27.20 7.40 -12.75
C ALA A 347 -26.57 8.71 -12.26
N VAL A 348 -25.25 8.76 -12.09
CA VAL A 348 -24.56 9.98 -11.59
C VAL A 348 -24.66 11.13 -12.58
N ILE A 349 -24.50 10.87 -13.88
CA ILE A 349 -24.65 11.90 -14.92
C ILE A 349 -26.09 12.40 -14.95
N THR A 350 -27.07 11.49 -14.83
CA THR A 350 -28.49 11.87 -14.73
C THR A 350 -28.74 12.76 -13.51
N TYR A 351 -28.17 12.41 -12.35
CA TYR A 351 -28.28 13.21 -11.13
C TYR A 351 -27.66 14.59 -11.29
N GLU A 352 -26.43 14.69 -11.80
CA GLU A 352 -25.74 15.96 -12.01
C GLU A 352 -26.49 16.91 -12.96
N ARG A 353 -27.18 16.37 -13.97
CA ARG A 353 -27.99 17.14 -14.95
C ARG A 353 -29.35 17.58 -14.41
N ASN A 354 -29.81 17.04 -13.28
CA ASN A 354 -31.16 17.29 -12.77
C ASN A 354 -31.19 17.82 -11.33
N ALA A 355 -30.12 17.62 -10.56
CA ALA A 355 -29.99 18.09 -9.19
C ALA A 355 -29.78 19.61 -9.11
N TRP A 356 -29.98 20.15 -7.90
CA TRP A 356 -29.70 21.53 -7.52
C TRP A 356 -30.38 22.62 -8.38
N GLY A 357 -31.45 22.27 -9.08
CA GLY A 357 -32.19 23.17 -9.95
C GLY A 357 -31.78 23.11 -11.43
N ASN A 358 -30.85 22.24 -11.82
CA ASN A 358 -30.46 22.07 -13.22
C ASN A 358 -31.64 21.59 -14.10
N SER A 359 -32.47 20.68 -13.56
CA SER A 359 -33.81 20.31 -14.08
C SER A 359 -33.89 20.09 -15.60
N THR A 360 -32.89 19.47 -16.23
CA THR A 360 -32.90 19.22 -17.69
C THR A 360 -34.02 18.27 -18.12
N GLY A 361 -34.49 17.40 -17.23
CA GLY A 361 -35.46 16.34 -17.51
C GLY A 361 -34.88 15.17 -18.30
N GLU A 362 -33.58 15.20 -18.59
CA GLU A 362 -32.91 14.18 -19.38
C GLU A 362 -32.37 13.06 -18.47
N ALA A 363 -32.71 11.82 -18.81
CA ALA A 363 -32.15 10.62 -18.22
C ALA A 363 -31.14 9.99 -19.17
N VAL A 364 -29.95 9.67 -18.67
CA VAL A 364 -28.95 8.87 -19.40
C VAL A 364 -29.26 7.41 -19.16
N ALA A 365 -29.43 6.63 -20.23
CA ALA A 365 -29.70 5.20 -20.11
C ALA A 365 -28.39 4.43 -19.85
N PRO A 366 -28.36 3.45 -18.93
CA PRO A 366 -27.17 2.60 -18.72
C PRO A 366 -26.70 1.90 -20.01
N SER A 367 -27.61 1.41 -20.85
CA SER A 367 -27.29 0.81 -22.16
C SER A 367 -26.68 1.80 -23.17
N GLN A 368 -26.86 3.11 -23.00
CA GLN A 368 -26.13 4.12 -23.77
C GLN A 368 -24.66 4.15 -23.34
N ILE A 369 -24.39 4.10 -22.03
CA ILE A 369 -23.02 4.07 -21.50
C ILE A 369 -22.34 2.75 -21.89
N THR A 370 -23.01 1.60 -21.77
CA THR A 370 -22.46 0.30 -22.18
C THR A 370 -21.96 0.34 -23.62
N ARG A 371 -22.78 0.83 -24.56
CA ARG A 371 -22.39 0.96 -25.98
C ARG A 371 -21.18 1.88 -26.20
N ILE A 372 -21.05 2.96 -25.42
CA ILE A 372 -19.89 3.86 -25.51
C ILE A 372 -18.63 3.16 -25.00
N LEU A 373 -18.74 2.42 -23.89
CA LEU A 373 -17.62 1.66 -23.32
C LEU A 373 -17.15 0.55 -24.26
N GLU A 374 -18.09 -0.17 -24.89
CA GLU A 374 -17.80 -1.25 -25.86
C GLU A 374 -17.23 -0.70 -27.18
N GLY A 375 -17.84 0.33 -27.76
CA GLY A 375 -17.37 0.92 -29.04
C GLY A 375 -15.97 1.55 -28.95
N ASN A 376 -15.57 2.01 -27.77
CA ASN A 376 -14.21 2.51 -27.54
C ASN A 376 -13.19 1.39 -27.29
N ALA A 377 -13.62 0.17 -26.93
CA ALA A 377 -12.74 -0.98 -26.77
C ALA A 377 -12.30 -1.55 -28.14
N GLU A 378 -13.20 -1.55 -29.13
CA GLU A 378 -12.87 -1.99 -30.50
C GLU A 378 -11.84 -1.06 -31.18
N THR A 379 -11.95 0.25 -30.97
CA THR A 379 -11.01 1.23 -31.53
C THR A 379 -9.65 1.28 -30.81
N ALA A 380 -9.59 0.92 -29.52
CA ALA A 380 -8.33 0.79 -28.79
C ALA A 380 -7.55 -0.48 -29.19
N GLY A 381 -8.23 -1.54 -29.62
CA GLY A 381 -7.60 -2.79 -30.08
C GLY A 381 -6.90 -2.69 -31.44
N GLU A 382 -7.32 -1.77 -32.31
CA GLU A 382 -6.69 -1.56 -33.64
C GLU A 382 -5.41 -0.71 -33.58
N GLY A 383 -5.15 0.00 -32.49
CA GLY A 383 -3.96 0.85 -32.29
C GLY A 383 -2.76 0.17 -31.63
N ALA A 384 -2.89 -1.12 -31.28
CA ALA A 384 -1.88 -1.88 -30.52
C ALA A 384 -1.24 -3.04 -31.32
N GLN A 385 -1.26 -2.96 -32.66
CA GLN A 385 -0.48 -3.84 -33.55
C GLN A 385 0.82 -3.18 -34.01
#